data_AF-A0A382K8E6-F1
#
_entry.id   AF-A0A382K8E6-F1
#
_cell.length_a   1.000
_cell.length_b   1.000
_cell.length_c   1.000
_cell.angle_alpha   90.00
_cell.angle_beta   90.00
_cell.angle_gamma   90.00
#
_symmetry.space_group_name_H-M   'P 1'
#
loop_
_entity.id
_entity.type
_entity.pdbx_description
1 polymer ?
#
loop_
_entity_poly.entity_id
_entity_poly.type
_entity_poly.pdbx_seq_one_letter_code
_entity_poly.pdbx_strand_id
1 'polypeptide(L)'
;MEALACRFNVRDVGFVDLGSALYKLFLFVPNGTSSTDIDSLKSIAFATYLDSNVKAKVLTYGSADKAGIGGFLPQIQDRAQAVLVSPDEKRTVSVEVTSKNQPLSVSAWDGLESVFDSPRRNAVLAKVYEHYGVVLIVEGKNASENTRIRKMAEAVVKSITDKMDKLEKEIREPPVVEVISAKEFAGERAFMWSLGITEIAETPQVAVLYGRGRIIGPVLRDERLDERSLAAIVNTIGLNCECGLDRKWMQGTMIP
;
A
#
# COMPACT_ATOMS: atom_id res chain seq x y z
N MET A 1 38.22 21.05 2.41
CA MET A 1 37.45 19.90 2.92
C MET A 1 36.14 19.91 2.17
N GLU A 2 36.09 19.21 1.03
CA GLU A 2 34.86 19.12 0.23
C GLU A 2 33.84 18.33 1.04
N ALA A 3 32.71 18.95 1.34
CA ALA A 3 31.56 18.22 1.87
C ALA A 3 31.13 17.24 0.77
N LEU A 4 31.36 15.94 1.01
CA LEU A 4 30.86 14.87 0.14
C LEU A 4 29.35 15.07 -0.02
N ALA A 5 28.91 15.44 -1.22
CA ALA A 5 27.50 15.48 -1.58
C ALA A 5 26.88 14.12 -1.23
N CYS A 6 25.71 14.15 -0.58
CA CYS A 6 25.04 12.98 -0.04
C CYS A 6 24.97 11.84 -1.06
N ARG A 7 25.32 10.60 -0.67
CA ARG A 7 25.39 9.46 -1.62
C ARG A 7 24.03 8.88 -2.02
N PHE A 8 22.93 9.28 -1.37
CA PHE A 8 21.59 8.72 -1.64
C PHE A 8 20.52 9.82 -1.75
N ASN A 9 19.55 9.65 -2.64
CA ASN A 9 18.33 10.48 -2.65
C ASN A 9 17.20 9.77 -1.87
N VAL A 10 16.07 10.44 -1.67
CA VAL A 10 14.90 9.84 -1.00
C VAL A 10 14.45 8.58 -1.74
N ARG A 11 14.49 8.56 -3.07
CA ARG A 11 14.17 7.38 -3.89
C ARG A 11 15.02 6.16 -3.50
N ASP A 12 16.33 6.30 -3.42
CA ASP A 12 17.28 5.23 -3.07
C ASP A 12 17.00 4.69 -1.67
N VAL A 13 16.73 5.60 -0.72
CA VAL A 13 16.32 5.25 0.63
C VAL A 13 14.98 4.50 0.64
N GLY A 14 14.12 4.74 -0.35
CA GLY A 14 12.88 4.00 -0.56
C GLY A 14 13.08 2.51 -0.87
N PHE A 15 14.28 2.07 -1.27
CA PHE A 15 14.61 0.67 -1.55
C PHE A 15 15.20 -0.09 -0.36
N VAL A 16 15.72 0.63 0.64
CA VAL A 16 16.25 -0.01 1.84
C VAL A 16 15.14 -0.28 2.85
N ASP A 17 15.29 -1.36 3.62
CA ASP A 17 14.44 -1.58 4.77
C ASP A 17 14.92 -0.71 5.93
N LEU A 18 14.05 0.21 6.36
CA LEU A 18 14.29 1.10 7.49
C LEU A 18 13.54 0.65 8.76
N GLY A 19 13.03 -0.59 8.78
CA GLY A 19 12.21 -1.09 9.88
C GLY A 19 10.82 -0.46 9.90
N SER A 20 10.21 -0.26 8.71
CA SER A 20 8.84 0.26 8.63
C SER A 20 7.87 -0.68 9.34
N ALA A 21 6.90 -0.10 10.05
CA ALA A 21 5.87 -0.87 10.73
C ALA A 21 5.11 -1.76 9.73
N LEU A 22 4.92 -3.03 10.09
CA LEU A 22 4.31 -4.06 9.25
C LEU A 22 2.79 -4.05 9.36
N TYR A 23 2.11 -4.46 8.29
CA TYR A 23 0.71 -4.86 8.41
C TYR A 23 0.61 -6.14 9.22
N LYS A 24 -0.54 -6.34 9.86
CA LYS A 24 -0.84 -7.59 10.56
C LYS A 24 -2.04 -8.23 9.92
N LEU A 25 -1.95 -9.52 9.63
CA LEU A 25 -3.10 -10.30 9.20
C LEU A 25 -3.46 -11.30 10.28
N PHE A 26 -4.66 -11.21 10.80
CA PHE A 26 -5.17 -12.18 11.77
C PHE A 26 -6.16 -13.10 11.07
N LEU A 27 -5.82 -14.38 10.96
CA LEU A 27 -6.73 -15.44 10.51
C LEU A 27 -7.35 -16.09 11.75
N PHE A 28 -8.63 -15.82 11.97
CA PHE A 28 -9.41 -16.39 13.04
C PHE A 28 -10.17 -17.63 12.56
N VAL A 29 -10.09 -18.72 13.33
CA VAL A 29 -10.82 -19.97 13.06
C VAL A 29 -11.71 -20.36 14.23
N PRO A 30 -12.79 -21.14 14.00
CA PRO A 30 -13.62 -21.71 15.07
C PRO A 30 -12.80 -22.42 16.15
N ASN A 31 -13.26 -22.36 17.41
CA ASN A 31 -12.57 -23.01 18.53
C ASN A 31 -12.47 -24.54 18.40
N GLY A 32 -13.35 -25.16 17.60
CA GLY A 32 -13.34 -26.59 17.32
C GLY A 32 -12.50 -27.01 16.12
N THR A 33 -11.80 -26.08 15.45
CA THR A 33 -10.92 -26.42 14.32
C THR A 33 -9.78 -27.33 14.78
N SER A 34 -9.49 -28.39 14.02
CA SER A 34 -8.47 -29.38 14.38
C SER A 34 -7.07 -28.76 14.42
N SER A 35 -6.18 -29.31 15.24
CA SER A 35 -4.78 -28.85 15.29
C SER A 35 -4.07 -28.99 13.95
N THR A 36 -4.36 -30.06 13.21
CA THR A 36 -3.82 -30.31 11.86
C THR A 36 -4.22 -29.21 10.88
N ASP A 37 -5.49 -28.79 10.88
CA ASP A 37 -5.96 -27.71 10.02
C ASP A 37 -5.33 -26.37 10.42
N ILE A 38 -5.23 -26.08 11.72
CA ILE A 38 -4.57 -24.87 12.23
C ILE A 38 -3.11 -24.82 11.79
N ASP A 39 -2.37 -25.92 11.90
CA ASP A 39 -0.96 -25.95 11.52
C ASP A 39 -0.76 -25.89 10.01
N SER A 40 -1.67 -26.47 9.22
CA SER A 40 -1.72 -26.26 7.76
C SER A 40 -1.91 -24.78 7.42
N LEU A 41 -2.88 -24.10 8.04
CA LEU A 41 -3.13 -22.68 7.83
C LEU A 41 -1.96 -21.79 8.25
N LYS A 42 -1.28 -22.10 9.35
CA LYS A 42 -0.06 -21.39 9.75
C LYS A 42 1.04 -21.54 8.70
N SER A 43 1.18 -22.74 8.14
CA SER A 43 2.21 -23.03 7.13
C SER A 43 1.92 -22.29 5.83
N ILE A 44 0.66 -22.28 5.39
CA ILE A 44 0.18 -21.48 4.26
C ILE A 44 0.47 -19.99 4.52
N ALA A 45 -0.03 -19.44 5.62
CA ALA A 45 0.14 -18.02 5.93
C ALA A 45 1.62 -17.62 6.05
N PHE A 46 2.47 -18.48 6.62
CA PHE A 46 3.91 -18.23 6.67
C PHE A 46 4.53 -18.19 5.29
N ALA A 47 4.23 -19.16 4.41
CA ALA A 47 4.75 -19.21 3.06
C ALA A 47 4.28 -18.02 2.21
N THR A 48 2.98 -17.70 2.27
CA THR A 48 2.36 -16.60 1.52
C THR A 48 2.97 -15.23 1.85
N TYR A 49 3.37 -14.99 3.11
CA TYR A 49 3.83 -13.68 3.56
C TYR A 49 5.32 -13.59 3.90
N LEU A 50 6.10 -14.65 3.64
CA LEU A 50 7.52 -14.75 4.03
C LEU A 50 8.35 -13.53 3.60
N ASP A 51 8.16 -13.08 2.35
CA ASP A 51 8.90 -11.97 1.74
C ASP A 51 8.05 -10.70 1.59
N SER A 52 6.98 -10.58 2.38
CA SER A 52 6.06 -9.43 2.37
C SER A 52 6.27 -8.52 3.58
N ASN A 53 5.65 -7.34 3.56
CA ASN A 53 5.53 -6.45 4.73
C ASN A 53 4.28 -6.74 5.57
N VAL A 54 3.70 -7.93 5.44
CA VAL A 54 2.54 -8.40 6.21
C VAL A 54 2.98 -9.51 7.17
N LYS A 55 2.61 -9.40 8.44
CA LYS A 55 2.84 -10.45 9.44
C LYS A 55 1.54 -11.17 9.75
N ALA A 56 1.41 -12.41 9.27
CA ALA A 56 0.22 -13.21 9.52
C ALA A 56 0.29 -14.00 10.83
N LYS A 57 -0.87 -14.17 11.48
CA LYS A 57 -1.06 -15.05 12.64
C LYS A 57 -2.39 -15.80 12.52
N VAL A 58 -2.35 -17.10 12.81
CA VAL A 58 -3.54 -17.97 12.85
C VAL A 58 -3.90 -18.26 14.30
N LEU A 59 -5.14 -17.98 14.68
CA LEU A 59 -5.65 -18.06 16.05
C LEU A 59 -7.08 -18.61 16.07
N THR A 60 -7.47 -19.28 17.15
CA THR A 60 -8.89 -19.56 17.38
C THR A 60 -9.59 -18.32 17.95
N TYR A 61 -10.90 -18.17 17.72
CA TYR A 61 -11.67 -17.05 18.25
C TYR A 61 -11.49 -16.86 19.78
N GLY A 62 -11.50 -17.95 20.55
CA GLY A 62 -11.33 -17.94 22.00
C GLY A 62 -9.91 -17.65 22.50
N SER A 63 -8.92 -17.56 21.60
CA SER A 63 -7.53 -17.21 21.96
C SER A 63 -7.18 -15.74 21.72
N ALA A 64 -8.06 -14.98 21.04
CA ALA A 64 -7.78 -13.62 20.61
C ALA A 64 -7.56 -12.63 21.78
N ASP A 65 -8.37 -12.71 22.85
CA ASP A 65 -8.23 -11.85 24.02
C ASP A 65 -6.91 -12.10 24.77
N LYS A 66 -6.53 -13.38 24.92
CA LYS A 66 -5.24 -13.76 25.53
C LYS A 66 -4.05 -13.25 24.73
N ALA A 67 -4.20 -13.13 23.42
CA ALA A 67 -3.20 -12.59 22.53
C ALA A 67 -3.21 -11.05 22.45
N GLY A 68 -4.11 -10.37 23.18
CA GLY A 68 -4.22 -8.91 23.20
C GLY A 68 -4.77 -8.30 21.91
N ILE A 69 -5.47 -9.11 21.09
CA ILE A 69 -6.00 -8.69 19.77
C ILE A 69 -7.52 -8.81 19.66
N GLY A 70 -8.22 -8.94 20.80
CA GLY A 70 -9.68 -9.07 20.85
C GLY A 70 -10.43 -7.93 20.15
N GLY A 71 -9.84 -6.72 20.12
CA GLY A 71 -10.40 -5.57 19.40
C GLY A 71 -10.49 -5.73 17.88
N PHE A 72 -9.83 -6.74 17.29
CA PHE A 72 -9.86 -7.03 15.86
C PHE A 72 -10.73 -8.26 15.51
N LEU A 73 -11.45 -8.83 16.48
CA LEU A 73 -12.33 -9.96 16.23
C LEU A 73 -13.45 -9.58 15.25
N PRO A 74 -13.71 -10.39 14.21
CA PRO A 74 -14.86 -10.19 13.34
C PRO A 74 -16.17 -10.48 14.09
N GLN A 75 -17.27 -9.90 13.60
CA GLN A 75 -18.60 -10.07 14.21
C GLN A 75 -19.14 -11.49 14.05
N ILE A 76 -18.93 -12.09 12.88
CA ILE A 76 -19.28 -13.49 12.61
C ILE A 76 -18.16 -14.36 13.20
N GLN A 77 -18.47 -15.47 13.87
CA GLN A 77 -17.46 -16.35 14.49
C GLN A 77 -17.73 -17.85 14.28
N ASP A 78 -18.61 -18.18 13.33
CA ASP A 78 -19.02 -19.55 12.99
C ASP A 78 -18.13 -20.21 11.91
N ARG A 79 -17.26 -19.44 11.27
CA ARG A 79 -16.41 -19.85 10.14
C ARG A 79 -15.04 -19.18 10.21
N ALA A 80 -14.09 -19.60 9.39
CA ALA A 80 -12.79 -18.93 9.31
C ALA A 80 -12.93 -17.54 8.68
N GLN A 81 -12.26 -16.53 9.23
CA GLN A 81 -12.22 -15.17 8.70
C GLN A 81 -10.85 -14.55 8.91
N ALA A 82 -10.39 -13.77 7.93
CA ALA A 82 -9.16 -13.00 8.05
C ALA A 82 -9.46 -11.50 8.18
N VAL A 83 -8.66 -10.82 9.00
CA VAL A 83 -8.72 -9.37 9.20
C VAL A 83 -7.31 -8.82 8.98
N LEU A 84 -7.17 -7.96 7.98
CA LEU A 84 -5.95 -7.20 7.73
C LEU A 84 -6.00 -5.91 8.54
N VAL A 85 -4.92 -5.59 9.23
CA VAL A 85 -4.79 -4.47 10.16
C VAL A 85 -3.62 -3.59 9.74
N SER A 86 -3.88 -2.28 9.71
CA SER A 86 -2.88 -1.30 9.27
C SER A 86 -1.72 -1.20 10.27
N PRO A 87 -0.55 -0.70 9.85
CA PRO A 87 0.62 -0.61 10.74
C PRO A 87 0.41 0.30 11.96
N ASP A 88 -0.49 1.28 11.87
CA ASP A 88 -0.89 2.15 12.98
C ASP A 88 -2.02 1.55 13.85
N GLU A 89 -2.51 0.35 13.50
CA GLU A 89 -3.58 -0.39 14.17
C GLU A 89 -4.94 0.31 14.22
N LYS A 90 -5.12 1.39 13.43
CA LYS A 90 -6.35 2.19 13.43
C LYS A 90 -7.37 1.77 12.39
N ARG A 91 -6.95 1.04 11.37
CA ARG A 91 -7.81 0.59 10.27
C ARG A 91 -7.77 -0.92 10.20
N THR A 92 -8.90 -1.50 9.80
CA THR A 92 -9.03 -2.92 9.50
C THR A 92 -9.79 -3.12 8.20
N VAL A 93 -9.57 -4.26 7.53
CA VAL A 93 -10.38 -4.71 6.41
C VAL A 93 -10.52 -6.23 6.47
N SER A 94 -11.74 -6.73 6.28
CA SER A 94 -11.99 -8.16 6.19
C SER A 94 -11.45 -8.71 4.88
N VAL A 95 -10.84 -9.90 4.97
CA VAL A 95 -10.30 -10.69 3.86
C VAL A 95 -11.07 -12.00 3.81
N GLU A 96 -11.66 -12.29 2.66
CA GLU A 96 -12.44 -13.51 2.45
C GLU A 96 -11.49 -14.70 2.26
N VAL A 97 -11.58 -15.69 3.15
CA VAL A 97 -10.69 -16.88 3.17
C VAL A 97 -11.48 -18.20 3.10
N THR A 98 -12.80 -18.10 2.89
CA THR A 98 -13.71 -19.23 2.80
C THR A 98 -14.51 -19.14 1.51
N SER A 99 -14.57 -20.22 0.75
CA SER A 99 -15.46 -20.37 -0.41
C SER A 99 -16.45 -21.51 -0.16
N LYS A 100 -17.72 -21.33 -0.54
CA LYS A 100 -18.82 -22.24 -0.20
C LYS A 100 -18.62 -23.70 -0.65
N ASN A 101 -17.72 -23.94 -1.61
CA ASN A 101 -17.52 -25.24 -2.24
C ASN A 101 -16.07 -25.73 -2.23
N GLN A 102 -15.19 -25.16 -1.38
CA GLN A 102 -13.78 -25.54 -1.34
C GLN A 102 -13.33 -25.90 0.09
N PRO A 103 -12.36 -26.81 0.24
CA PRO A 103 -11.68 -27.03 1.51
C PRO A 103 -11.04 -25.73 2.00
N LEU A 104 -11.03 -25.54 3.32
CA LEU A 104 -10.48 -24.33 3.95
C LEU A 104 -9.02 -24.09 3.58
N SER A 105 -8.20 -25.14 3.42
CA SER A 105 -6.80 -25.01 3.01
C SER A 105 -6.63 -24.40 1.62
N VAL A 106 -7.54 -24.71 0.68
CA VAL A 106 -7.53 -24.16 -0.68
C VAL A 106 -8.08 -22.74 -0.67
N SER A 107 -9.26 -22.51 -0.08
CA SER A 107 -9.86 -21.18 -0.07
C SER A 107 -9.09 -20.16 0.76
N ALA A 108 -8.36 -20.62 1.79
CA ALA A 108 -7.49 -19.76 2.56
C ALA A 108 -6.32 -19.28 1.71
N TRP A 109 -5.72 -20.13 0.86
CA TRP A 109 -4.62 -19.72 -0.01
C TRP A 109 -5.02 -18.52 -0.89
N ASP A 110 -6.09 -18.67 -1.67
CA ASP A 110 -6.62 -17.61 -2.56
C ASP A 110 -6.95 -16.33 -1.78
N GLY A 111 -7.59 -16.48 -0.62
CA GLY A 111 -7.95 -15.38 0.25
C GLY A 111 -6.73 -14.63 0.79
N LEU A 112 -5.69 -15.35 1.21
CA LEU A 112 -4.47 -14.76 1.73
C LEU A 112 -3.66 -14.07 0.60
N GLU A 113 -3.57 -14.67 -0.58
CA GLU A 113 -2.91 -14.04 -1.74
C GLU A 113 -3.60 -12.73 -2.14
N SER A 114 -4.94 -12.66 -2.07
CA SER A 114 -5.70 -11.43 -2.42
C SER A 114 -5.31 -10.16 -1.64
N VAL A 115 -4.54 -10.30 -0.54
CA VAL A 115 -4.01 -9.17 0.23
C VAL A 115 -2.94 -8.38 -0.52
N PHE A 116 -2.09 -9.06 -1.30
CA PHE A 116 -0.99 -8.42 -2.04
C PHE A 116 -0.98 -8.77 -3.53
N ASP A 117 -1.81 -9.70 -3.98
CA ASP A 117 -1.91 -10.06 -5.38
C ASP A 117 -3.21 -9.51 -5.97
N SER A 118 -3.10 -8.35 -6.62
CA SER A 118 -4.18 -7.78 -7.40
C SER A 118 -3.64 -7.10 -8.68
N PRO A 119 -4.37 -7.16 -9.80
CA PRO A 119 -3.84 -6.77 -11.12
C PRO A 119 -3.29 -5.34 -11.17
N ARG A 120 -4.03 -4.35 -10.65
CA ARG A 120 -3.58 -2.96 -10.70
C ARG A 120 -2.48 -2.68 -9.68
N ARG A 121 -2.54 -3.27 -8.48
CA ARG A 121 -1.43 -3.19 -7.51
C ARG A 121 -0.11 -3.67 -8.12
N ASN A 122 -0.12 -4.84 -8.76
CA ASN A 122 1.08 -5.39 -9.38
C ASN A 122 1.60 -4.52 -10.54
N ALA A 123 0.69 -4.04 -11.40
CA ALA A 123 1.06 -3.15 -12.50
C ALA A 123 1.64 -1.81 -12.01
N VAL A 124 1.07 -1.24 -10.93
CA VAL A 124 1.57 -0.02 -10.29
C VAL A 124 2.93 -0.26 -9.67
N LEU A 125 3.13 -1.36 -8.93
CA LEU A 125 4.40 -1.65 -8.27
C LEU A 125 5.55 -1.89 -9.24
N ALA A 126 5.30 -2.56 -10.37
CA ALA A 126 6.28 -2.70 -11.43
C ALA A 126 6.79 -1.31 -11.87
N LYS A 127 5.88 -0.35 -12.05
CA LYS A 127 6.25 1.04 -12.41
C LYS A 127 6.92 1.78 -11.26
N VAL A 128 6.49 1.59 -10.02
CA VAL A 128 7.13 2.21 -8.85
C VAL A 128 8.60 1.80 -8.73
N TYR A 129 8.92 0.54 -9.07
CA TYR A 129 10.27 0.01 -9.03
C TYR A 129 11.19 0.65 -10.08
N GLU A 130 10.67 0.86 -11.29
CA GLU A 130 11.43 1.36 -12.44
C GLU A 130 11.52 2.90 -12.47
N HIS A 131 10.42 3.58 -12.17
CA HIS A 131 10.29 5.03 -12.33
C HIS A 131 10.80 5.82 -11.12
N TYR A 132 10.98 7.12 -11.31
CA TYR A 132 11.19 8.09 -10.24
C TYR A 132 10.15 7.96 -9.13
N GLY A 133 8.88 7.79 -9.51
CA GLY A 133 7.75 7.52 -8.64
C GLY A 133 6.47 7.41 -9.47
N VAL A 134 5.39 6.97 -8.84
CA VAL A 134 4.07 6.88 -9.45
C VAL A 134 3.12 7.85 -8.77
N VAL A 135 2.50 8.71 -9.56
CA VAL A 135 1.33 9.50 -9.15
C VAL A 135 0.09 8.67 -9.46
N LEU A 136 -0.47 8.04 -8.43
CA LEU A 136 -1.63 7.16 -8.54
C LEU A 136 -2.92 7.96 -8.31
N ILE A 137 -3.75 8.06 -9.33
CA ILE A 137 -5.07 8.68 -9.27
C ILE A 137 -6.12 7.58 -9.12
N VAL A 138 -6.95 7.70 -8.08
CA VAL A 138 -8.21 6.96 -7.97
C VAL A 138 -9.32 7.86 -8.43
N GLU A 139 -10.03 7.45 -9.48
CA GLU A 139 -11.12 8.24 -10.05
C GLU A 139 -12.26 8.45 -9.06
N GLY A 140 -12.82 9.67 -9.05
CA GLY A 140 -14.08 9.96 -8.39
C GLY A 140 -15.27 9.74 -9.32
N LYS A 141 -16.47 10.02 -8.81
CA LYS A 141 -17.72 9.96 -9.59
C LYS A 141 -17.81 11.07 -10.66
N ASN A 142 -17.16 12.21 -10.43
CA ASN A 142 -17.21 13.36 -11.31
C ASN A 142 -16.17 13.26 -12.45
N ALA A 143 -16.65 12.99 -13.67
CA ALA A 143 -15.79 12.84 -14.85
C ALA A 143 -15.01 14.10 -15.26
N SER A 144 -15.59 15.30 -15.06
CA SER A 144 -14.88 16.55 -15.34
C SER A 144 -13.71 16.76 -14.39
N GLU A 145 -13.90 16.44 -13.11
CA GLU A 145 -12.84 16.51 -12.11
C GLU A 145 -11.78 15.43 -12.35
N ASN A 146 -12.17 14.21 -12.71
CA ASN A 146 -11.22 13.15 -13.13
C ASN A 146 -10.29 13.65 -14.25
N THR A 147 -10.87 14.31 -15.26
CA THR A 147 -10.11 14.87 -16.39
C THR A 147 -9.20 16.02 -15.97
N ARG A 148 -9.71 16.93 -15.12
CA ARG A 148 -8.95 18.07 -14.61
C ARG A 148 -7.74 17.61 -13.79
N ILE A 149 -7.95 16.67 -12.88
CA ILE A 149 -6.89 16.13 -12.00
C ILE A 149 -5.86 15.36 -12.80
N ARG A 150 -6.27 14.55 -13.80
CA ARG A 150 -5.33 13.86 -14.68
C ARG A 150 -4.40 14.82 -15.41
N LYS A 151 -4.96 15.88 -16.02
CA LYS A 151 -4.16 16.91 -16.71
C LYS A 151 -3.19 17.63 -15.78
N MET A 152 -3.63 17.94 -14.56
CA MET A 152 -2.76 18.54 -13.54
C MET A 152 -1.61 17.60 -13.15
N ALA A 153 -1.89 16.32 -12.92
CA ALA A 153 -0.86 15.33 -12.60
C ALA A 153 0.15 15.17 -13.74
N GLU A 154 -0.32 15.12 -15.00
CA GLU A 154 0.53 15.08 -16.19
C GLU A 154 1.41 16.34 -16.31
N ALA A 155 0.87 17.52 -16.01
CA ALA A 155 1.63 18.77 -15.99
C ALA A 155 2.72 18.77 -14.90
N VAL A 156 2.41 18.27 -13.71
CA VAL A 156 3.41 18.08 -12.64
C VAL A 156 4.50 17.11 -13.09
N VAL A 157 4.13 15.93 -13.60
CA VAL A 157 5.07 14.93 -14.11
C VAL A 157 6.00 15.56 -15.15
N LYS A 158 5.45 16.27 -16.14
CA LYS A 158 6.24 16.97 -17.16
C LYS A 158 7.22 17.97 -16.53
N SER A 159 6.76 18.80 -15.60
CA SER A 159 7.61 19.79 -14.92
C SER A 159 8.77 19.16 -14.15
N ILE A 160 8.57 17.97 -13.57
CA ILE A 160 9.62 17.21 -12.89
C ILE A 160 10.59 16.64 -13.91
N THR A 161 10.09 15.99 -14.97
CA THR A 161 10.90 15.44 -16.06
C THR A 161 11.83 16.48 -16.66
N ASP A 162 11.33 17.69 -16.91
CA ASP A 162 12.09 18.83 -17.45
C ASP A 162 13.19 19.36 -16.51
N LYS A 163 13.25 18.87 -15.26
CA LYS A 163 14.25 19.21 -14.25
C LYS A 163 15.13 18.03 -13.85
N MET A 164 14.87 16.83 -14.38
CA MET A 164 15.61 15.62 -13.99
C MET A 164 17.08 15.65 -14.41
N ASP A 165 17.39 16.35 -15.50
CA ASP A 165 18.75 16.64 -15.96
C ASP A 165 19.58 17.47 -14.96
N LYS A 166 18.90 18.20 -14.07
CA LYS A 166 19.50 19.02 -13.00
C LYS A 166 19.59 18.30 -11.67
N LEU A 167 19.09 17.07 -11.57
CA LEU A 167 19.25 16.29 -10.36
C LEU A 167 20.72 15.92 -10.19
N GLU A 168 21.22 16.05 -8.96
CA GLU A 168 22.60 15.68 -8.62
C GLU A 168 22.89 14.19 -8.88
N LYS A 169 21.84 13.36 -8.98
CA LYS A 169 21.92 11.94 -9.33
C LYS A 169 20.98 11.57 -10.45
N GLU A 170 21.47 10.71 -11.33
CA GLU A 170 20.72 10.17 -12.46
C GLU A 170 19.63 9.21 -11.98
N ILE A 171 18.37 9.65 -12.11
CA ILE A 171 17.20 8.76 -12.12
C ILE A 171 16.80 8.64 -13.59
N ARG A 172 16.86 7.44 -14.15
CA ARG A 172 16.69 7.24 -15.60
C ARG A 172 15.28 7.48 -16.08
N GLU A 173 14.32 6.97 -15.32
CA GLU A 173 12.92 6.94 -15.74
C GLU A 173 12.11 8.02 -15.00
N PRO A 174 11.37 8.88 -15.74
CA PRO A 174 10.60 9.97 -15.13
C PRO A 174 9.44 9.46 -14.28
N PRO A 175 8.82 10.31 -13.44
CA PRO A 175 7.60 9.91 -12.76
C PRO A 175 6.49 9.64 -13.78
N VAL A 176 5.54 8.77 -13.42
CA VAL A 176 4.41 8.42 -14.29
C VAL A 176 3.08 8.58 -13.57
N VAL A 177 2.02 8.85 -14.33
CA VAL A 177 0.65 8.88 -13.82
C VAL A 177 0.01 7.52 -14.06
N GLU A 178 -0.50 6.91 -13.00
CA GLU A 178 -1.35 5.72 -13.07
C GLU A 178 -2.76 6.04 -12.62
N VAL A 179 -3.74 5.33 -13.19
CA VAL A 179 -5.14 5.51 -12.84
C VAL A 179 -5.78 4.18 -12.46
N ILE A 180 -6.58 4.23 -11.40
CA ILE A 180 -7.53 3.20 -11.02
C ILE A 180 -8.92 3.79 -11.25
N SER A 181 -9.63 3.20 -12.20
CA SER A 181 -10.99 3.59 -12.51
C SER A 181 -11.97 3.13 -11.44
N ALA A 182 -13.15 3.75 -11.43
CA ALA A 182 -14.26 3.34 -10.56
C ALA A 182 -14.64 1.86 -10.73
N LYS A 183 -14.43 1.27 -11.92
CA LYS A 183 -14.74 -0.13 -12.21
C LYS A 183 -13.71 -1.10 -11.63
N GLU A 184 -12.45 -0.68 -11.56
CA GLU A 184 -11.35 -1.50 -11.05
C GLU A 184 -11.28 -1.45 -9.51
N PHE A 185 -11.77 -0.37 -8.90
CA PHE A 185 -11.66 -0.10 -7.47
C PHE A 185 -12.02 -1.30 -6.57
N ALA A 186 -13.14 -1.97 -6.85
CA ALA A 186 -13.61 -3.08 -6.05
C ALA A 186 -12.67 -4.29 -6.06
N GLY A 187 -11.95 -4.51 -7.16
CA GLY A 187 -10.97 -5.60 -7.29
C GLY A 187 -9.64 -5.31 -6.59
N GLU A 188 -9.41 -4.07 -6.19
CA GLU A 188 -8.15 -3.60 -5.58
C GLU A 188 -8.32 -3.29 -4.09
N ARG A 189 -9.29 -3.93 -3.43
CA ARG A 189 -9.76 -3.57 -2.08
C ARG A 189 -8.63 -3.46 -1.04
N ALA A 190 -7.74 -4.44 -0.95
CA ALA A 190 -6.64 -4.42 0.02
C ALA A 190 -5.64 -3.30 -0.29
N PHE A 191 -5.32 -3.13 -1.57
CA PHE A 191 -4.44 -2.06 -2.05
C PHE A 191 -5.03 -0.67 -1.76
N MET A 192 -6.29 -0.40 -2.12
CA MET A 192 -6.95 0.89 -1.88
C MET A 192 -7.09 1.20 -0.39
N TRP A 193 -7.49 0.18 0.39
CA TRP A 193 -7.57 0.31 1.84
C TRP A 193 -6.22 0.65 2.47
N SER A 194 -5.11 0.08 1.97
CA SER A 194 -3.77 0.36 2.49
C SER A 194 -3.39 1.84 2.35
N LEU A 195 -3.77 2.45 1.22
CA LEU A 195 -3.61 3.88 0.95
C LEU A 195 -4.55 4.76 1.82
N GLY A 196 -5.54 4.17 2.47
CA GLY A 196 -6.58 4.90 3.21
C GLY A 196 -7.72 5.41 2.32
N ILE A 197 -7.91 4.78 1.17
CA ILE A 197 -8.99 5.04 0.23
C ILE A 197 -9.99 3.88 0.34
N THR A 198 -11.09 4.10 1.05
CA THR A 198 -12.06 3.04 1.37
C THR A 198 -13.31 3.07 0.51
N GLU A 199 -13.51 4.14 -0.25
CA GLU A 199 -14.67 4.32 -1.12
C GLU A 199 -14.33 5.20 -2.32
N ILE A 200 -15.18 5.15 -3.34
CA ILE A 200 -15.13 6.07 -4.47
C ILE A 200 -15.81 7.38 -4.06
N ALA A 201 -15.00 8.41 -3.86
CA ALA A 201 -15.47 9.76 -3.54
C ALA A 201 -16.09 10.48 -4.75
N GLU A 202 -16.65 11.67 -4.52
CA GLU A 202 -17.18 12.52 -5.60
C GLU A 202 -16.05 13.01 -6.53
N THR A 203 -14.95 13.48 -5.95
CA THR A 203 -13.75 13.94 -6.66
C THR A 203 -12.62 12.91 -6.58
N PRO A 204 -11.65 12.94 -7.51
CA PRO A 204 -10.47 12.09 -7.45
C PRO A 204 -9.69 12.18 -6.14
N GLN A 205 -8.98 11.10 -5.84
CA GLN A 205 -8.00 11.02 -4.77
C GLN A 205 -6.64 10.65 -5.35
N VAL A 206 -5.55 11.25 -4.84
CA VAL A 206 -4.21 11.04 -5.40
C VAL A 206 -3.22 10.60 -4.32
N ALA A 207 -2.58 9.46 -4.55
CA ALA A 207 -1.47 8.97 -3.75
C ALA A 207 -0.16 9.05 -4.56
N VAL A 208 0.97 9.23 -3.89
CA VAL A 208 2.28 9.19 -4.53
C VAL A 208 3.08 8.04 -3.95
N LEU A 209 3.60 7.18 -4.82
CA LEU A 209 4.34 5.97 -4.48
C LEU A 209 5.77 6.04 -5.04
N TYR A 210 6.73 5.46 -4.32
CA TYR A 210 8.13 5.41 -4.74
C TYR A 210 8.86 4.19 -4.15
N GLY A 211 10.06 3.90 -4.65
CA GLY A 211 10.93 2.88 -4.06
C GLY A 211 10.38 1.46 -4.18
N ARG A 212 10.23 0.76 -3.06
CA ARG A 212 9.57 -0.56 -2.97
C ARG A 212 8.06 -0.48 -2.72
N GLY A 213 7.38 0.53 -3.26
CA GLY A 213 5.94 0.76 -2.99
C GLY A 213 5.67 1.55 -1.73
N ARG A 214 6.57 2.44 -1.32
CA ARG A 214 6.36 3.34 -0.18
C ARG A 214 5.45 4.49 -0.56
N ILE A 215 4.54 4.83 0.35
CA ILE A 215 3.69 6.01 0.25
C ILE A 215 4.47 7.22 0.73
N ILE A 216 4.51 8.29 -0.07
CA ILE A 216 5.10 9.57 0.32
C ILE A 216 4.01 10.64 0.45
N GLY A 217 4.01 11.33 1.59
CA GLY A 217 2.98 12.31 1.92
C GLY A 217 1.59 11.69 2.17
N PRO A 218 0.57 12.53 2.44
CA PRO A 218 -0.80 12.08 2.57
C PRO A 218 -1.45 11.81 1.21
N VAL A 219 -2.52 11.01 1.19
CA VAL A 219 -3.43 10.98 0.04
C VAL A 219 -4.12 12.34 -0.09
N LEU A 220 -3.89 12.99 -1.23
CA LEU A 220 -4.46 14.29 -1.58
C LEU A 220 -5.91 14.12 -2.06
N ARG A 221 -6.78 15.01 -1.59
CA ARG A 221 -8.21 15.06 -1.90
C ARG A 221 -8.73 16.49 -1.71
N ASP A 222 -9.86 16.80 -2.34
CA ASP A 222 -10.58 18.06 -2.18
C ASP A 222 -9.64 19.28 -2.34
N GLU A 223 -9.72 20.26 -1.43
CA GLU A 223 -8.89 21.48 -1.44
C GLU A 223 -7.38 21.21 -1.32
N ARG A 224 -6.97 20.05 -0.79
CA ARG A 224 -5.55 19.68 -0.69
C ARG A 224 -5.01 19.08 -2.00
N LEU A 225 -5.89 18.78 -2.95
CA LEU A 225 -5.53 18.25 -4.25
C LEU A 225 -5.36 19.40 -5.25
N ASP A 226 -4.20 20.04 -5.16
CA ASP A 226 -3.76 21.10 -6.05
C ASP A 226 -2.35 20.83 -6.61
N GLU A 227 -1.98 21.58 -7.66
CA GLU A 227 -0.74 21.38 -8.41
C GLU A 227 0.51 21.60 -7.53
N ARG A 228 0.47 22.60 -6.65
CA ARG A 228 1.58 22.95 -5.77
C ARG A 228 1.81 21.85 -4.74
N SER A 229 0.74 21.36 -4.12
CA SER A 229 0.78 20.27 -3.14
C SER A 229 1.31 18.98 -3.76
N LEU A 230 0.81 18.60 -4.95
CA LEU A 230 1.28 17.42 -5.66
C LEU A 230 2.75 17.57 -6.10
N ALA A 231 3.12 18.70 -6.70
CA ALA A 231 4.49 18.95 -7.13
C ALA A 231 5.48 18.93 -5.95
N ALA A 232 5.10 19.46 -4.79
CA ALA A 232 5.94 19.42 -3.60
C ALA A 232 6.24 17.99 -3.14
N ILE A 233 5.22 17.11 -3.12
CA ILE A 233 5.38 15.71 -2.75
C ILE A 233 6.27 14.99 -3.77
N VAL A 234 5.99 15.14 -5.08
CA VAL A 234 6.76 14.46 -6.12
C VAL A 234 8.23 14.92 -6.12
N ASN A 235 8.49 16.23 -6.05
CA ASN A 235 9.87 16.76 -5.97
C ASN A 235 10.68 16.16 -4.81
N THR A 236 10.02 15.84 -3.69
CA THR A 236 10.69 15.32 -2.49
C THR A 236 11.43 14.01 -2.77
N ILE A 237 10.94 13.19 -3.69
CA ILE A 237 11.54 11.88 -4.01
C ILE A 237 12.97 12.01 -4.56
N GLY A 238 13.25 13.08 -5.30
CA GLY A 238 14.55 13.36 -5.90
C GLY A 238 15.51 14.15 -5.02
N LEU A 239 15.07 14.60 -3.83
CA LEU A 239 15.92 15.36 -2.91
C LEU A 239 16.95 14.46 -2.23
N ASN A 240 18.07 15.06 -1.81
CA ASN A 240 19.09 14.39 -1.01
C ASN A 240 18.57 14.05 0.39
N CYS A 241 18.88 12.84 0.87
CA CYS A 241 18.31 12.32 2.13
C CYS A 241 18.91 12.94 3.42
N GLU A 242 20.03 13.64 3.34
CA GLU A 242 20.73 14.24 4.51
C GLU A 242 20.46 15.75 4.70
N CYS A 243 19.91 16.43 3.69
CA CYS A 243 19.79 17.89 3.68
C CYS A 243 18.50 18.37 4.35
N GLY A 244 18.46 18.42 5.69
CA GLY A 244 17.39 19.09 6.45
C GLY A 244 15.98 18.52 6.25
N LEU A 245 15.87 17.37 5.59
CA LEU A 245 14.62 16.69 5.28
C LEU A 245 14.15 15.90 6.51
N ASP A 246 12.89 16.09 6.89
CA ASP A 246 12.30 15.31 7.99
C ASP A 246 12.32 13.82 7.62
N ARG A 247 12.94 13.01 8.48
CA ARG A 247 13.11 11.57 8.30
C ARG A 247 11.78 10.84 8.06
N LYS A 248 10.65 11.40 8.50
CA LYS A 248 9.32 10.87 8.23
C LYS A 248 9.03 10.71 6.74
N TRP A 249 9.55 11.59 5.89
CA TRP A 249 9.38 11.50 4.44
C TRP A 249 10.12 10.32 3.81
N MET A 250 11.15 9.81 4.49
CA MET A 250 11.95 8.66 4.04
C MET A 250 11.40 7.32 4.56
N GLN A 251 10.60 7.35 5.62
CA GLN A 251 10.06 6.17 6.32
C GLN A 251 8.61 5.87 5.94
N GLY A 252 8.20 6.26 4.73
CA GLY A 252 6.85 6.03 4.22
C GLY A 252 6.42 4.57 4.37
N THR A 253 5.16 4.38 4.79
CA THR A 253 4.56 3.06 4.89
C THR A 253 4.57 2.40 3.51
N MET A 254 5.14 1.21 3.43
CA MET A 254 5.09 0.38 2.23
C MET A 254 3.67 -0.16 2.05
N ILE A 255 3.17 -0.31 0.83
CA ILE A 255 1.89 -1.00 0.59
C ILE A 255 2.05 -2.52 0.75
N PRO A 256 1.00 -3.28 1.14
CA PRO A 256 1.01 -4.74 1.17
C PRO A 256 1.43 -5.33 -0.18
#